data_AF-A0A358M761-F1
#
_entry.id   AF-A0A358M761-F1
#
_cell.length_a   1.000
_cell.length_b   1.000
_cell.length_c   1.000
_cell.angle_alpha   90.00
_cell.angle_beta   90.00
_cell.angle_gamma   90.00
#
_symmetry.space_group_name_H-M   'P 1'
#
loop_
_entity.id
_entity.type
_entity.pdbx_description
1 polymer ?
#
loop_
_entity_poly.entity_id
_entity_poly.type
_entity_poly.pdbx_seq_one_letter_code
_entity_poly.pdbx_strand_id
1 'polypeptide(L)' 'MRFLADYWGTIVIGAVLAAIVIGIIIRLFKNKKNGKSSCSCGCEHCPSSCACHKK' A
#
# COMPACT_ATOMS: atom_id res chain seq x y z
N MET A 1 -28.38 -4.55 -29.30
CA MET A 1 -28.13 -4.93 -27.88
C MET A 1 -26.62 -4.99 -27.63
N ARG A 2 -25.91 -3.85 -27.64
CA ARG A 2 -24.43 -3.81 -27.57
C ARG A 2 -23.88 -3.08 -26.34
N PHE A 3 -24.73 -2.57 -25.45
CA PHE A 3 -24.28 -1.80 -24.28
C PHE A 3 -23.46 -2.64 -23.27
N LEU A 4 -23.72 -3.94 -23.14
CA LEU A 4 -22.92 -4.81 -22.26
C LEU A 4 -21.51 -5.10 -22.79
N ALA A 5 -21.30 -5.00 -24.11
CA ALA A 5 -20.03 -5.31 -24.77
C ALA A 5 -19.08 -4.10 -24.87
N ASP A 6 -19.53 -2.90 -24.53
CA ASP A 6 -18.68 -1.70 -24.44
C ASP A 6 -18.21 -1.43 -23.00
N TYR A 7 -19.10 -1.62 -22.00
CA TYR A 7 -18.78 -1.33 -20.60
C TYR A 7 -18.08 -2.48 -19.84
N TRP A 8 -18.01 -3.69 -20.41
CA TRP A 8 -17.21 -4.77 -19.79
C TRP A 8 -15.73 -4.39 -19.68
N GLY A 9 -15.19 -3.67 -20.68
CA GLY A 9 -13.82 -3.17 -20.65
C GLY A 9 -13.61 -2.18 -19.50
N THR A 10 -14.55 -1.25 -19.32
CA THR A 10 -14.52 -0.28 -18.22
C THR A 10 -14.58 -0.95 -16.86
N ILE A 11 -15.43 -1.98 -16.69
CA ILE A 11 -15.54 -2.76 -15.46
C ILE A 11 -14.24 -3.51 -15.17
N VAL A 12 -13.64 -4.15 -16.18
CA VAL A 12 -12.37 -4.87 -16.04
C VAL A 12 -11.24 -3.91 -15.66
N ILE A 13 -11.14 -2.75 -16.33
CA ILE A 13 -10.13 -1.73 -16.04
C ILE A 13 -10.32 -1.17 -14.61
N GLY A 14 -11.57 -0.90 -14.22
CA GLY A 14 -11.90 -0.48 -12.86
C GLY A 14 -11.52 -1.51 -11.80
N ALA A 15 -11.79 -2.80 -12.05
CA ALA A 15 -11.44 -3.89 -11.16
C ALA A 15 -9.91 -4.04 -11.00
N VAL A 16 -9.15 -3.93 -12.10
CA VAL A 16 -7.69 -3.98 -12.07
C VAL A 16 -7.11 -2.82 -11.25
N LEU A 17 -7.59 -1.59 -11.49
CA LEU A 17 -7.15 -0.42 -10.73
C LEU A 17 -7.45 -0.57 -9.23
N ALA A 18 -8.66 -1.02 -8.89
CA ALA A 18 -9.05 -1.27 -7.50
C ALA A 18 -8.14 -2.33 -6.83
N ALA A 19 -7.83 -3.43 -7.54
CA ALA A 19 -6.95 -4.47 -7.04
C ALA A 19 -5.53 -3.95 -6.75
N ILE A 20 -4.99 -3.08 -7.62
CA ILE A 20 -3.68 -2.45 -7.41
C ILE A 20 -3.69 -1.58 -6.14
N VAL A 21 -4.70 -0.71 -5.99
CA VAL A 21 -4.84 0.17 -4.82
C VAL A 21 -4.96 -0.63 -3.52
N ILE A 22 -5.82 -1.66 -3.51
CA ILE A 22 -5.98 -2.56 -2.36
C ILE A 22 -4.65 -3.26 -2.05
N GLY A 23 -3.93 -3.74 -3.07
CA GLY A 23 -2.61 -4.35 -2.92
C GLY A 23 -1.59 -3.41 -2.28
N ILE A 24 -1.58 -2.14 -2.67
CA ILE A 24 -0.72 -1.10 -2.07
C ILE A 24 -1.10 -0.88 -0.60
N ILE A 25 -2.39 -0.74 -0.29
CA ILE A 25 -2.87 -0.56 1.09
C ILE A 25 -2.47 -1.75 1.96
N ILE A 26 -2.72 -2.98 1.50
CA ILE A 26 -2.34 -4.20 2.22
C ILE A 26 -0.82 -4.26 2.42
N ARG A 27 -0.03 -3.91 1.38
CA ARG A 27 1.42 -3.81 1.51
C ARG A 27 1.81 -2.77 2.55
N LEU A 28 1.20 -1.59 2.57
CA LEU A 28 1.47 -0.56 3.58
C LEU A 28 1.14 -1.04 4.99
N PHE A 29 -0.02 -1.67 5.20
CA PHE A 29 -0.40 -2.22 6.51
C PHE A 29 0.51 -3.36 6.94
N LYS A 30 0.88 -4.27 6.03
CA LYS A 30 1.87 -5.32 6.31
C LYS A 30 3.23 -4.71 6.60
N ASN A 31 3.68 -3.72 5.84
CA ASN A 31 4.97 -3.05 6.04
C ASN A 31 5.01 -2.35 7.41
N LYS A 32 3.91 -1.70 7.79
CA LYS A 32 3.72 -1.09 9.12
C LYS A 32 3.72 -2.12 10.25
N LYS A 33 3.04 -3.26 10.08
CA LYS A 33 3.03 -4.34 11.08
C LYS A 33 4.39 -5.03 11.23
N ASN A 34 5.16 -5.12 10.14
CA ASN A 34 6.52 -5.67 10.14
C ASN A 34 7.59 -4.65 10.59
N GLY A 35 7.20 -3.51 11.15
CA GLY A 35 8.14 -2.52 11.69
C GLY A 35 9.01 -1.83 10.64
N LYS A 36 8.72 -2.04 9.35
CA LYS A 36 9.38 -1.36 8.23
C LYS A 36 8.78 0.03 8.11
N SER A 37 9.13 0.89 9.07
CA SER A 37 8.99 2.34 8.89
C SER A 37 9.74 2.74 7.62
N SER A 38 9.36 3.84 6.96
CA SER A 38 10.05 4.37 5.76
C SER A 38 11.55 4.66 5.99
N CYS A 39 12.05 4.48 7.21
CA CYS A 39 13.47 4.46 7.52
C CYS A 39 14.11 3.18 6.97
N SER A 40 14.76 3.31 5.81
CA SER A 40 15.58 2.24 5.21
C SER A 40 16.78 1.85 6.08
N CYS A 41 17.14 2.67 7.07
CA CYS A 41 18.14 2.37 8.07
C CYS A 41 17.44 1.74 9.28
N GLY A 42 17.87 0.54 9.69
CA GLY A 42 17.37 -0.10 10.91
C GLY A 42 17.36 0.87 12.10
N CYS A 43 16.43 0.68 13.03
CA CYS A 43 16.23 1.57 14.18
C CYS A 43 17.48 1.77 15.06
N GLU A 44 18.51 0.94 14.87
CA GLU A 44 19.83 1.03 15.50
C GLU A 44 20.63 2.27 15.09
N HIS A 45 20.40 2.86 13.90
CA HIS A 45 21.10 4.07 13.44
C HIS A 45 20.15 5.19 12.97
N CYS A 46 18.86 5.10 13.31
CA CYS A 46 17.89 6.11 12.92
C CYS A 46 18.17 7.43 13.66
N PRO A 47 18.40 8.57 12.98
CA PRO A 47 18.66 9.86 13.63
C PRO A 47 17.46 10.34 14.48
N SER A 48 16.27 9.76 14.26
CA SER A 48 15.07 10.00 15.05
C SER A 48 14.83 8.94 16.16
N SER A 49 15.81 8.09 16.47
CA SER A 49 15.69 7.03 17.50
C SER A 49 15.37 7.62 18.88
N CYS A 50 15.82 8.85 19.16
CA CYS A 50 15.52 9.61 20.39
C CYS A 50 14.01 9.90 20.57
N ALA A 51 13.24 10.03 19.48
CA ALA A 51 11.80 10.28 19.52
C ALA A 51 10.96 8.98 19.41
N CYS A 52 11.50 7.94 18.75
CA CYS A 52 10.80 6.67 18.55
C CYS A 52 10.73 5.80 19.82
N HIS A 53 11.65 5.97 20.77
CA HIS A 53 11.64 5.25 22.04
C HIS A 53 11.51 6.23 23.22
N LYS A 54 10.40 6.95 23.28
CA LYS A 54 10.04 7.72 24.47
C LYS A 54 9.59 6.73 25.55
N LYS A 55 10.35 6.66 26.65
CA LYS A 55 10.06 5.86 27.86
C LYS A 55 8.61 5.99 28.29
#